data_AF-A0A3N6LMJ1-F1
#
_entry.id   AF-A0A3N6LMJ1-F1
#
_cell.length_a   1.000
_cell.length_b   1.000
_cell.length_c   1.000
_cell.angle_alpha   90.00
_cell.angle_beta   90.00
_cell.angle_gamma   90.00
#
_symmetry.space_group_name_H-M   'P 1'
#
loop_
_entity.id
_entity.type
_entity.pdbx_description
1 polymer ?
#
loop_
_entity_poly.entity_id
_entity_poly.type
_entity_poly.pdbx_seq_one_letter_code
_entity_poly.pdbx_strand_id
1 'polypeptide(L)'
;MDPTEVLGSLGKKYSPDILRSADEPKSAQELSDELEIPVTTSYRRVETLNELGLLEDDEDVSGFGETGQSQTLYHRNVEEIVIRFEDDSIEIESKERERTDQPLSSVWEDLSRSVGGDD
;
A
#
# COMPACT_ATOMS: atom_id res chain seq x y z
N MET A 1 9.13 -9.74 11.06
CA MET A 1 8.01 -10.53 10.49
C MET A 1 8.40 -11.99 10.53
N ASP A 2 7.47 -12.92 10.79
CA ASP A 2 7.78 -14.36 10.67
C ASP A 2 7.96 -14.73 9.18
N PRO A 3 9.09 -15.35 8.77
CA PRO A 3 9.35 -15.66 7.36
C PRO A 3 8.30 -16.57 6.72
N THR A 4 7.79 -17.54 7.48
CA THR A 4 6.82 -18.53 6.97
C THR A 4 5.45 -17.89 6.81
N GLU A 5 5.08 -16.99 7.71
CA GLU A 5 3.83 -16.23 7.65
C GLU A 5 3.80 -15.28 6.44
N VAL A 6 4.89 -14.53 6.20
CA VAL A 6 5.01 -13.66 5.03
C VAL A 6 4.94 -14.46 3.73
N LEU A 7 5.75 -15.51 3.60
CA LEU A 7 5.72 -16.37 2.41
C LEU A 7 4.35 -17.01 2.21
N GLY A 8 3.74 -17.49 3.30
CA GLY A 8 2.39 -18.05 3.30
C GLY A 8 1.34 -17.04 2.88
N SER A 9 1.49 -15.76 3.24
CA SER A 9 0.60 -14.68 2.82
C SER A 9 0.79 -14.30 1.35
N LEU A 10 2.04 -14.13 0.90
CA LEU A 10 2.38 -13.83 -0.50
C LEU A 10 1.95 -14.96 -1.46
N GLY A 11 1.98 -16.20 -1.01
CA GLY A 11 1.50 -17.35 -1.76
C GLY A 11 -0.03 -17.45 -1.86
N LYS A 12 -0.79 -16.66 -1.09
CA LYS A 12 -2.26 -16.67 -1.21
C LYS A 12 -2.68 -15.95 -2.48
N LYS A 13 -3.75 -16.47 -3.09
CA LYS A 13 -4.40 -15.84 -4.24
C LYS A 13 -4.70 -14.37 -3.94
N TYR A 14 -4.41 -13.53 -4.94
CA TYR A 14 -4.61 -12.08 -4.96
C TYR A 14 -3.67 -11.25 -4.10
N SER A 15 -2.87 -11.83 -3.18
CA SER A 15 -1.97 -11.03 -2.35
C SER A 15 -0.93 -10.24 -3.17
N PRO A 16 -0.23 -10.84 -4.17
CA PRO A 16 0.71 -10.08 -4.99
C PRO A 16 0.02 -9.04 -5.88
N ASP A 17 -1.19 -9.33 -6.36
CA ASP A 17 -1.98 -8.40 -7.18
C ASP A 17 -2.45 -7.19 -6.37
N ILE A 18 -2.87 -7.41 -5.11
CA ILE A 18 -3.21 -6.36 -4.16
C ILE A 18 -1.99 -5.48 -3.88
N LEU A 19 -0.82 -6.07 -3.58
CA LEU A 19 0.41 -5.30 -3.36
C LEU A 19 0.78 -4.47 -4.59
N ARG A 20 0.64 -5.03 -5.79
CA ARG A 20 0.90 -4.31 -7.04
C ARG A 20 -0.09 -3.17 -7.26
N SER A 21 -1.37 -3.38 -6.99
CA SER A 21 -2.43 -2.39 -7.22
C SER A 21 -2.40 -1.25 -6.20
N ALA A 22 -2.01 -1.54 -4.95
CA ALA A 22 -1.88 -0.57 -3.86
C ALA A 22 -0.61 0.30 -3.95
N ASP A 23 -0.05 0.50 -5.14
CA ASP A 23 1.02 1.49 -5.33
C ASP A 23 0.51 2.92 -5.07
N GLU A 24 -0.76 3.18 -5.32
CA GLU A 24 -1.48 4.38 -4.87
C GLU A 24 -2.45 4.00 -3.72
N PRO A 25 -2.77 4.91 -2.78
CA PRO A 25 -3.71 4.63 -1.70
C PRO A 25 -5.08 4.19 -2.23
N LYS A 26 -5.56 3.03 -1.78
CA LYS A 26 -6.84 2.44 -2.20
C LYS A 26 -7.55 1.77 -1.04
N SER A 27 -8.87 1.81 -1.04
CA SER A 27 -9.67 1.05 -0.09
C SER A 27 -9.73 -0.42 -0.47
N ALA A 28 -10.10 -1.27 0.49
CA ALA A 28 -10.37 -2.68 0.22
C ALA A 28 -11.52 -2.88 -0.79
N GLN A 29 -12.47 -1.94 -0.87
CA GLN A 29 -13.55 -1.98 -1.86
C GLN A 29 -13.00 -1.66 -3.26
N GLU A 30 -12.18 -0.62 -3.40
CA GLU A 30 -11.56 -0.27 -4.69
C GLU A 30 -10.68 -1.41 -5.23
N LEU A 31 -9.89 -2.04 -4.36
CA LEU A 31 -9.11 -3.23 -4.71
C LEU A 31 -10.01 -4.42 -5.12
N SER A 32 -11.19 -4.53 -4.50
CA SER A 32 -12.17 -5.56 -4.84
C SER A 32 -12.69 -5.37 -6.26
N ASP A 33 -13.04 -4.14 -6.60
CA ASP A 33 -13.63 -3.79 -7.89
C ASP A 33 -12.58 -3.85 -9.00
N GLU A 34 -11.38 -3.35 -8.76
CA GLU A 34 -10.28 -3.37 -9.75
C GLU A 34 -9.79 -4.79 -10.06
N LEU A 35 -9.62 -5.63 -9.03
CA LEU A 35 -9.09 -6.99 -9.19
C LEU A 35 -10.19 -8.03 -9.46
N GLU A 36 -11.45 -7.59 -9.54
CA GLU A 36 -12.63 -8.44 -9.71
C GLU A 36 -12.67 -9.60 -8.69
N ILE A 37 -12.32 -9.30 -7.43
CA ILE A 37 -12.32 -10.25 -6.33
C ILE A 37 -13.52 -10.03 -5.41
N PRO A 38 -13.93 -11.02 -4.58
CA PRO A 38 -14.97 -10.78 -3.60
C PRO A 38 -14.52 -9.78 -2.53
N VAL A 39 -15.39 -8.84 -2.16
CA VAL A 39 -15.11 -7.78 -1.17
C VAL A 39 -14.58 -8.35 0.14
N THR A 40 -15.22 -9.37 0.71
CA THR A 40 -14.74 -10.04 1.94
C THR A 40 -13.34 -10.65 1.77
N THR A 41 -12.98 -11.09 0.57
CA THR A 41 -11.62 -11.59 0.29
C THR A 41 -10.63 -10.44 0.25
N SER A 42 -10.98 -9.33 -0.39
CA SER A 42 -10.15 -8.12 -0.42
C SER A 42 -9.82 -7.63 0.99
N TYR A 43 -10.85 -7.39 1.83
CA TYR A 43 -10.67 -6.99 3.23
C TYR A 43 -9.75 -7.95 3.98
N ARG A 44 -10.02 -9.27 3.92
CA ARG A 44 -9.19 -10.26 4.62
C ARG A 44 -7.73 -10.27 4.16
N ARG A 45 -7.46 -9.94 2.89
CA ARG A 45 -6.10 -9.93 2.35
C ARG A 45 -5.38 -8.66 2.75
N VAL A 46 -6.05 -7.52 2.62
CA VAL A 46 -5.52 -6.22 3.02
C VAL A 46 -5.15 -6.22 4.50
N GLU A 47 -6.05 -6.68 5.38
CA GLU A 47 -5.78 -6.78 6.81
C GLU A 47 -4.54 -7.65 7.10
N THR A 48 -4.45 -8.85 6.53
CA THR A 48 -3.27 -9.71 6.72
C THR A 48 -1.98 -9.06 6.19
N LEU A 49 -2.04 -8.35 5.07
CA LEU A 49 -0.86 -7.67 4.52
C LEU A 49 -0.47 -6.45 5.37
N ASN A 50 -1.43 -5.74 5.97
CA ASN A 50 -1.21 -4.64 6.89
C ASN A 50 -0.60 -5.12 8.22
N GLU A 51 -1.13 -6.20 8.79
CA GLU A 51 -0.59 -6.87 9.99
C GLU A 51 0.87 -7.32 9.77
N LEU A 52 1.21 -7.70 8.54
CA LEU A 52 2.57 -8.05 8.13
C LEU A 52 3.43 -6.85 7.72
N GLY A 53 2.92 -5.62 7.78
CA GLY A 53 3.65 -4.41 7.39
C GLY A 53 3.99 -4.30 5.90
N LEU A 54 3.35 -5.10 5.05
CA LEU A 54 3.51 -5.06 3.59
C LEU A 54 2.59 -4.00 2.96
N LEU A 55 1.46 -3.74 3.61
CA LEU A 55 0.64 -2.55 3.42
C LEU A 55 0.76 -1.67 4.67
N GLU A 56 0.42 -0.40 4.51
CA GLU A 56 0.23 0.57 5.58
C GLU A 56 -1.11 1.29 5.33
N ASP A 57 -1.92 1.45 6.37
CA ASP A 57 -3.11 2.30 6.33
C ASP A 57 -2.73 3.77 6.53
N ASP A 58 -3.31 4.64 5.70
CA ASP A 58 -3.10 6.08 5.79
C ASP A 58 -4.25 6.71 6.58
N GLU A 59 -4.05 6.89 7.90
CA GLU A 59 -5.05 7.49 8.80
C GLU A 59 -5.41 8.93 8.39
N ASP A 60 -4.47 9.68 7.79
CA ASP A 60 -4.66 11.06 7.36
C ASP A 60 -5.37 11.17 6.00
N VAL A 61 -5.32 10.13 5.17
CA VAL A 61 -5.91 10.11 3.81
C VAL A 61 -7.21 9.32 3.75
N SER A 62 -7.92 9.16 4.87
CA SER A 62 -9.23 8.50 4.87
C SER A 62 -10.20 9.10 3.81
N GLY A 63 -10.61 8.25 2.87
CA GLY A 63 -11.43 8.64 1.72
C GLY A 63 -12.93 8.52 2.00
N PHE A 64 -13.75 9.27 1.27
CA PHE A 64 -15.20 9.06 1.23
C PHE A 64 -15.56 8.19 0.04
N GLY A 65 -16.13 7.01 0.30
CA GLY A 65 -16.64 6.15 -0.78
C GLY A 65 -17.92 6.72 -1.43
N GLU A 66 -18.41 6.05 -2.47
CA GLU A 66 -19.62 6.45 -3.23
C GLU A 66 -20.87 6.66 -2.35
N THR A 67 -20.95 5.97 -1.21
CA THR A 67 -22.06 6.07 -0.25
C THR A 67 -21.84 7.12 0.83
N GLY A 68 -20.73 7.89 0.78
CA GLY A 68 -20.35 8.89 1.79
C GLY A 68 -19.81 8.31 3.09
N GLN A 69 -19.51 7.00 3.11
CA GLN A 69 -18.88 6.32 4.24
C GLN A 69 -17.37 6.56 4.21
N SER A 70 -16.77 6.87 5.38
CA SER A 70 -15.31 6.89 5.53
C SER A 70 -14.79 5.46 5.32
N GLN A 71 -13.77 5.33 4.47
CA GLN A 71 -13.07 4.08 4.20
C GLN A 71 -11.58 4.26 4.47
N THR A 72 -10.98 3.26 5.12
CA THR A 72 -9.54 3.17 5.29
C THR A 72 -8.90 2.95 3.92
N LEU A 73 -7.91 3.78 3.59
CA LEU A 73 -7.08 3.60 2.40
C LEU A 73 -5.77 2.94 2.80
N TYR A 74 -5.32 2.02 1.96
CA TYR A 74 -4.09 1.26 2.16
C TYR A 74 -3.17 1.52 0.98
N HIS A 75 -1.89 1.62 1.28
CA HIS A 75 -0.84 1.70 0.27
C HIS A 75 0.25 0.68 0.58
N ARG A 76 0.98 0.27 -0.46
CA ARG A 76 2.11 -0.64 -0.32
C ARG A 76 3.25 0.05 0.41
N ASN A 77 3.73 -0.61 1.46
CA ASN A 77 4.84 -0.13 2.29
C ASN A 77 6.21 -0.71 1.87
N VAL A 78 6.24 -1.61 0.88
CA VAL A 78 7.46 -2.28 0.42
C VAL A 78 7.72 -2.06 -1.06
N GLU A 79 8.96 -1.74 -1.41
CA GLU A 79 9.42 -1.69 -2.81
C GLU A 79 9.87 -3.06 -3.29
N GLU A 80 10.55 -3.80 -2.43
CA GLU A 80 11.18 -5.08 -2.74
C GLU A 80 11.07 -6.05 -1.57
N ILE A 81 10.89 -7.33 -1.89
CA ILE A 81 10.97 -8.44 -0.93
C ILE A 81 11.95 -9.47 -1.50
N VAL A 82 13.00 -9.76 -0.75
CA VAL A 82 14.00 -10.78 -1.07
C VAL A 82 13.84 -11.96 -0.11
N ILE A 83 13.64 -13.15 -0.68
CA ILE A 83 13.48 -14.40 0.07
C ILE A 83 14.69 -15.28 -0.21
N ARG A 84 15.41 -15.67 0.85
CA ARG A 84 16.59 -16.53 0.77
C ARG A 84 16.29 -17.84 1.48
N PHE A 85 16.58 -18.95 0.79
CA PHE A 85 16.50 -20.29 1.36
C PHE A 85 17.93 -20.73 1.65
N GLU A 86 18.27 -20.82 2.94
CA GLU A 86 19.55 -21.36 3.42
C GLU A 86 19.35 -22.77 3.98
N ASP A 87 20.44 -23.45 4.35
CA ASP A 87 20.41 -24.89 4.70
C ASP A 87 19.37 -25.23 5.78
N ASP A 88 19.22 -24.38 6.81
CA ASP A 88 18.32 -24.60 7.95
C ASP A 88 17.37 -23.41 8.23
N SER A 89 17.31 -22.40 7.36
CA SER A 89 16.54 -21.18 7.59
C SER A 89 15.93 -20.57 6.31
N ILE A 90 14.85 -19.82 6.51
CA ILE A 90 14.27 -18.93 5.50
C ILE A 90 14.50 -17.51 6.01
N GLU A 91 15.19 -16.70 5.21
CA GLU A 91 15.38 -15.29 5.50
C GLU A 91 14.50 -14.45 4.58
N ILE A 92 13.89 -13.41 5.15
CA ILE A 92 13.12 -12.41 4.41
C ILE A 92 13.68 -11.04 4.72
N GLU A 93 14.04 -10.34 3.66
CA GLU A 93 14.49 -8.95 3.69
C GLU A 93 13.53 -8.13 2.86
N SER A 94 13.01 -7.04 3.42
CA SER A 94 12.12 -6.12 2.72
C SER A 94 12.74 -4.73 2.65
N LYS A 95 12.69 -4.12 1.48
CA LYS A 95 13.01 -2.71 1.31
C LYS A 95 11.73 -1.91 1.49
N GLU A 96 11.67 -1.09 2.53
CA GLU A 96 10.56 -0.15 2.75
C GLU A 96 10.50 0.85 1.59
N ARG A 97 9.28 1.32 1.30
CA ARG A 97 9.06 2.34 0.29
C ARG A 97 9.56 3.68 0.79
N GLU A 98 10.34 4.39 -0.02
CA GLU A 98 10.72 5.76 0.32
C GLU A 98 9.50 6.67 0.14
N ARG A 99 8.88 7.10 1.26
CA ARG A 99 7.82 8.10 1.27
C ARG A 99 8.37 9.40 0.71
N THR A 100 8.03 9.73 -0.54
CA THR A 100 8.14 11.13 -1.00
C THR A 100 6.90 11.85 -0.46
N ASP A 101 6.92 12.19 0.82
CA ASP A 101 5.94 13.11 1.45
C ASP A 101 6.20 14.53 0.91
N GLN A 102 6.03 14.75 -0.39
CA GLN A 102 5.79 16.09 -0.91
C GLN A 102 4.28 16.25 -1.02
N PRO A 103 3.61 16.76 0.04
CA PRO A 103 2.21 17.13 -0.10
C PRO A 103 2.12 18.07 -1.29
N LEU A 104 1.15 17.84 -2.19
CA LEU A 104 0.97 18.64 -3.40
C LEU A 104 0.94 20.16 -3.10
N SER A 105 0.56 20.55 -1.87
CA SER A 105 0.68 21.93 -1.39
C SER A 105 2.08 22.53 -1.54
N SER A 106 3.16 21.79 -1.29
CA SER A 106 4.52 22.31 -1.41
C SER A 106 4.92 22.57 -2.87
N VAL A 107 4.41 21.78 -3.81
CA VAL A 107 4.66 21.94 -5.25
C VAL A 107 3.92 23.18 -5.79
N TRP A 108 2.70 23.44 -5.32
CA TRP A 108 1.95 24.65 -5.67
C TRP A 108 2.52 25.92 -5.04
N GLU A 109 3.11 25.85 -3.83
CA GLU A 109 3.82 26.98 -3.21
C GLU A 109 5.10 27.35 -3.95
N ASP A 110 5.83 26.37 -4.48
CA ASP A 110 7.07 26.60 -5.25
C ASP A 110 6.75 27.20 -6.64
N LEU A 111 5.70 26.69 -7.30
CA LEU A 111 5.24 27.22 -8.59
C LEU A 111 4.66 28.64 -8.47
N SER A 112 3.95 28.96 -7.37
CA SER A 112 3.41 30.31 -7.14
C SER A 112 4.48 31.34 -6.76
N ARG A 113 5.60 30.93 -6.16
CA ARG A 113 6.76 31.83 -5.95
C ARG A 113 7.56 32.09 -7.23
N SER A 114 7.58 31.14 -8.17
CA SER A 114 8.29 31.31 -9.43
C SER A 114 7.52 32.16 -10.47
N VAL A 115 6.20 32.34 -10.31
CA VAL A 115 5.35 33.15 -11.21
C VAL A 115 4.93 34.43 -10.49
N GLY A 116 5.89 35.27 -10.10
CA GLY A 116 5.58 36.45 -9.29
C GLY A 116 6.69 37.49 -9.21
N GLY A 117 7.56 37.58 -10.21
CA GLY A 117 8.65 38.54 -10.22
C GLY A 117 9.06 38.94 -11.62
N ASP A 118 8.30 39.85 -12.24
CA ASP A 118 8.77 40.82 -13.22
C ASP A 118 7.68 41.88 -13.42
N ASP A 119 7.76 42.96 -12.65
CA ASP A 119 7.40 44.34 -13.01
C ASP A 119 7.88 45.33 -11.94
#